data_AF-A0A9X3LBV2-F1
#
_entry.id   AF-A0A9X3LBV2-F1
#
_cell.length_a   1.000
_cell.length_b   1.000
_cell.length_c   1.000
_cell.angle_alpha   90.00
_cell.angle_beta   90.00
_cell.angle_gamma   90.00
#
_symmetry.space_group_name_H-M   'P 1'
#
loop_
_entity.id
_entity.type
_entity.pdbx_description
1 polymer ?
#
loop_
_entity_poly.entity_id
_entity_poly.type
_entity_poly.pdbx_seq_one_letter_code
_entity_poly.pdbx_strand_id
1 'polypeptide(L)'
;MSKTDNNNDSTMHVMSGIKSQHDGVGKASIKKFSKKKPLQINEEEYIRNIQNGSRLHLAKAITFIESTVYDQQHIGQQLLKNLLSFTGNSVRIGITGVPGVGKSTFIESFGKMLCDQGYRVAVLAIDPSSSLTGGSILGDKTRMEELSRHPNAFIRPSPTAGTLGGVHKKSRETMLLCEAAGYDVILVETVGVGQSETIVRGMVDFFLLLALTGAGDELQGMKKGIMELADAIIVHKADGSNEKLAKKTVAEYKQILHFLAPSTQYWKTPALAVSSLQKIGLDIVWENILHFQQVMKEKTVWQQRRKEQTVEWFKSMIVDRLYDDFFSSNERKQSMAKLEQLVRNEKITVSQAVDDLFSSNPNL
;
A
#
# COMPACT_ATOMS: atom_id res chain seq x y z
N MET A 1 41.17 59.85 32.70
CA MET A 1 41.08 59.12 33.98
C MET A 1 39.61 58.87 34.29
N SER A 2 39.26 57.61 34.60
CA SER A 2 38.07 57.07 35.33
C SER A 2 36.66 57.62 35.04
N LYS A 3 35.69 56.82 34.52
CA LYS A 3 34.80 55.84 35.22
C LYS A 3 33.83 56.53 36.22
N THR A 4 32.51 56.28 36.34
CA THR A 4 31.57 55.24 35.86
C THR A 4 30.12 55.60 36.26
N ASP A 5 29.16 55.14 35.44
CA ASP A 5 27.82 54.52 35.68
C ASP A 5 26.82 55.03 36.75
N ASN A 6 25.59 55.34 36.32
CA ASN A 6 24.48 54.37 36.24
C ASN A 6 23.22 55.05 35.65
N ASN A 7 22.73 54.57 34.49
CA ASN A 7 21.51 55.05 33.85
C ASN A 7 20.62 53.84 33.53
N ASN A 8 19.46 53.75 34.16
CA ASN A 8 18.46 52.74 33.84
C ASN A 8 17.08 53.39 33.93
N ASP A 9 16.68 54.09 32.88
CA ASP A 9 15.36 54.70 32.74
C ASP A 9 14.81 54.30 31.38
N SER A 10 13.88 53.34 31.37
CA SER A 10 13.23 52.87 30.15
C SER A 10 11.83 53.48 30.06
N THR A 11 11.65 54.32 29.05
CA THR A 11 10.42 54.99 28.67
C THR A 11 9.43 54.01 28.06
N MET A 12 8.49 53.46 28.85
CA MET A 12 7.25 52.90 28.33
C MET A 12 6.08 53.29 29.23
N HIS A 13 5.31 54.30 28.78
CA HIS A 13 4.00 54.63 29.32
C HIS A 13 2.95 53.64 28.78
N VAL A 14 2.34 52.86 29.67
CA VAL A 14 1.23 51.95 29.34
C VAL A 14 -0.09 52.70 29.46
N MET A 15 -0.84 52.82 28.36
CA MET A 15 -2.20 53.37 28.37
C MET A 15 -3.18 52.39 29.00
N SER A 16 -4.12 52.89 29.81
CA SER A 16 -5.22 52.09 30.37
C SER A 16 -6.17 51.60 29.27
N GLY A 17 -6.41 50.28 29.23
CA GLY A 17 -7.25 49.64 28.22
C GLY A 17 -8.69 50.14 28.18
N ILE A 18 -9.25 50.17 26.97
CA ILE A 18 -10.64 50.53 26.68
C ILE A 18 -11.59 49.51 27.32
N LYS A 19 -12.65 49.99 27.98
CA LYS A 19 -13.73 49.12 28.50
C LYS A 19 -14.38 48.38 27.32
N SER A 20 -14.30 47.04 27.35
CA SER A 20 -14.92 46.19 26.35
C SER A 20 -16.44 46.42 26.30
N GLN A 21 -16.91 46.91 25.15
CA GLN A 21 -18.31 46.74 24.76
C GLN A 21 -18.48 45.30 24.26
N HIS A 22 -19.60 44.70 24.65
CA HIS A 22 -19.91 43.30 24.39
C HIS A 22 -20.35 43.15 22.92
N ASP A 23 -19.41 42.83 22.03
CA ASP A 23 -19.74 42.38 20.67
C ASP A 23 -20.64 41.15 20.80
N GLY A 24 -21.77 41.09 20.09
CA GLY A 24 -22.89 40.16 20.26
C GLY A 24 -22.61 38.66 20.04
N VAL A 25 -21.41 38.18 20.37
CA VAL A 25 -21.06 36.77 20.45
C VAL A 25 -21.51 36.25 21.81
N GLY A 26 -22.68 35.62 21.86
CA GLY A 26 -23.13 34.88 23.04
C GLY A 26 -22.04 33.90 23.49
N LYS A 27 -21.85 33.77 24.81
CA LYS A 27 -20.87 32.87 25.44
C LYS A 27 -20.78 31.56 24.67
N ALA A 28 -19.66 31.37 23.95
CA ALA A 28 -19.42 30.12 23.23
C ALA A 28 -19.53 28.97 24.25
N SER A 29 -20.57 28.15 24.11
CA SER A 29 -20.76 26.99 24.97
C SER A 29 -19.56 26.08 24.80
N ILE A 30 -18.72 25.98 25.82
CA ILE A 30 -17.66 24.97 25.89
C ILE A 30 -18.39 23.63 25.75
N LYS A 31 -18.29 22.99 24.58
CA LYS A 31 -18.83 21.64 24.39
C LYS A 31 -18.07 20.74 25.36
N LYS A 32 -18.70 20.38 26.48
CA LYS A 32 -18.21 19.32 27.37
C LYS A 32 -17.93 18.10 26.50
N PHE A 33 -16.71 17.58 26.55
CA PHE A 33 -16.38 16.31 25.91
C PHE A 33 -17.29 15.23 26.52
N SER A 34 -18.39 14.92 25.83
CA SER A 34 -19.19 13.74 26.13
C SER A 34 -18.29 12.53 25.89
N LYS A 35 -18.26 11.57 26.82
CA LYS A 35 -17.74 10.23 26.52
C LYS A 35 -18.41 9.77 25.21
N LYS A 36 -17.62 9.52 24.16
CA LYS A 36 -18.15 8.98 22.90
C LYS A 36 -18.88 7.69 23.26
N LYS A 37 -20.16 7.59 22.89
CA LYS A 37 -20.88 6.31 22.99
C LYS A 37 -20.07 5.24 22.23
N PRO A 38 -20.03 4.00 22.71
CA PRO A 38 -19.39 2.92 21.97
C PRO A 38 -19.99 2.86 20.57
N LEU A 39 -19.14 2.75 19.55
CA LEU A 39 -19.57 2.71 18.16
C LEU A 39 -20.33 1.38 17.94
N GLN A 40 -21.65 1.42 17.99
CA GLN A 40 -22.49 0.29 17.59
C GLN A 40 -22.81 0.40 16.12
N ILE A 41 -22.43 -0.62 15.35
CA ILE A 41 -22.87 -0.78 13.96
C ILE A 41 -23.87 -1.92 13.88
N ASN A 42 -24.79 -1.84 12.92
CA ASN A 42 -25.59 -3.00 12.53
C ASN A 42 -24.73 -3.88 11.60
N GLU A 43 -24.16 -4.94 12.14
CA GLU A 43 -23.24 -5.82 11.42
C GLU A 43 -23.90 -6.49 10.20
N GLU A 44 -25.13 -6.98 10.36
CA GLU A 44 -25.88 -7.62 9.27
C GLU A 44 -26.15 -6.65 8.11
N GLU A 45 -26.48 -5.39 8.43
CA GLU A 45 -26.65 -4.33 7.43
C GLU A 45 -25.34 -4.09 6.67
N TYR A 46 -24.22 -4.01 7.37
CA TYR A 46 -22.92 -3.82 6.75
C TYR A 46 -22.55 -4.97 5.82
N ILE A 47 -22.70 -6.22 6.27
CA ILE A 47 -22.41 -7.42 5.48
C ILE A 47 -23.26 -7.42 4.20
N ARG A 48 -24.58 -7.25 4.35
CA ARG A 48 -25.52 -7.24 3.22
C ARG A 48 -25.20 -6.12 2.23
N ASN A 49 -24.92 -4.90 2.72
CA ASN A 49 -24.63 -3.78 1.84
C ASN A 49 -23.27 -3.91 1.14
N ILE A 50 -22.26 -4.48 1.82
CA ILE A 50 -20.96 -4.76 1.19
C ILE A 50 -21.15 -5.78 0.07
N GLN A 51 -21.84 -6.90 0.32
CA GLN A 51 -22.13 -7.92 -0.70
C GLN A 51 -22.90 -7.35 -1.90
N ASN A 52 -23.81 -6.41 -1.66
CA ASN A 52 -24.55 -5.70 -2.72
C ASN A 52 -23.73 -4.60 -3.42
N GLY A 53 -22.41 -4.51 -3.15
CA GLY A 53 -21.50 -3.60 -3.82
C GLY A 53 -21.54 -2.14 -3.33
N SER A 54 -22.06 -1.89 -2.12
CA SER A 54 -22.14 -0.53 -1.57
C SER A 54 -20.75 0.06 -1.32
N ARG A 55 -20.33 1.01 -2.17
CA ARG A 55 -19.06 1.75 -2.04
C ARG A 55 -18.90 2.44 -0.68
N LEU A 56 -20.00 2.97 -0.12
CA LEU A 56 -20.01 3.62 1.19
C LEU A 56 -19.69 2.65 2.31
N HIS A 57 -20.35 1.49 2.35
CA HIS A 57 -20.13 0.50 3.41
C HIS A 57 -18.76 -0.15 3.29
N LEU A 58 -18.30 -0.42 2.06
CA LEU A 58 -16.94 -0.87 1.79
C LEU A 58 -15.91 0.11 2.35
N ALA A 59 -16.01 1.40 2.01
CA ALA A 59 -15.08 2.42 2.51
C ALA A 59 -15.07 2.52 4.04
N LYS A 60 -16.23 2.41 4.69
CA LYS A 60 -16.34 2.39 6.16
C LYS A 60 -15.72 1.14 6.77
N ALA A 61 -15.94 -0.05 6.19
CA ALA A 61 -15.34 -1.29 6.66
C ALA A 61 -13.81 -1.26 6.54
N ILE A 62 -13.27 -0.75 5.43
CA ILE A 62 -11.84 -0.50 5.26
C ILE A 62 -11.34 0.47 6.33
N THR A 63 -12.07 1.56 6.60
CA THR A 63 -11.71 2.52 7.67
C THR A 63 -11.62 1.85 9.04
N PHE A 64 -12.51 0.90 9.34
CA PHE A 64 -12.47 0.14 10.60
C PHE A 64 -11.22 -0.74 10.70
N ILE A 65 -10.88 -1.46 9.63
CA ILE A 65 -9.68 -2.30 9.57
C ILE A 65 -8.39 -1.47 9.67
N GLU A 66 -8.37 -0.30 9.04
CA GLU A 66 -7.21 0.59 9.06
C GLU A 66 -7.07 1.39 10.36
N SER A 67 -8.09 1.40 11.22
CA SER A 67 -8.09 2.17 12.46
C SER A 67 -7.02 1.69 13.44
N THR A 68 -6.46 2.63 14.20
CA THR A 68 -5.60 2.35 15.36
C THR A 68 -6.39 2.22 16.66
N VAL A 69 -7.71 2.49 16.64
CA VAL A 69 -8.59 2.36 17.80
C VAL A 69 -9.06 0.91 17.91
N TYR A 70 -8.77 0.28 19.05
CA TYR A 70 -9.04 -1.14 19.30
C TYR A 70 -10.48 -1.56 18.96
N ASP A 71 -11.48 -0.83 19.48
CA ASP A 71 -12.90 -1.16 19.24
C ASP A 71 -13.27 -1.12 17.75
N GLN A 72 -12.74 -0.15 16.99
CA GLN A 72 -12.99 -0.04 15.56
C GLN A 72 -12.27 -1.14 14.78
N GLN A 73 -11.03 -1.45 15.17
CA GLN A 73 -10.28 -2.55 14.57
C GLN A 73 -11.01 -3.88 14.81
N HIS A 74 -11.54 -4.11 16.01
CA HIS A 74 -12.32 -5.30 16.35
C HIS A 74 -13.55 -5.44 15.46
N ILE A 75 -14.30 -4.35 15.26
CA ILE A 75 -15.45 -4.32 14.35
C ILE A 75 -15.02 -4.68 12.92
N GLY A 76 -13.93 -4.08 12.42
CA GLY A 76 -13.41 -4.38 11.08
C GLY A 76 -13.03 -5.85 10.89
N GLN A 77 -12.42 -6.46 11.92
CA GLN A 77 -12.04 -7.88 11.90
C GLN A 77 -13.25 -8.83 11.95
N GLN A 78 -14.31 -8.50 12.71
CA GLN A 78 -15.55 -9.28 12.71
C GLN A 78 -16.24 -9.24 11.34
N LEU A 79 -16.36 -8.04 10.75
CA LEU A 79 -16.89 -7.87 9.40
C LEU A 79 -16.10 -8.70 8.39
N LEU A 80 -14.76 -8.60 8.42
CA LEU A 80 -13.90 -9.36 7.51
C LEU A 80 -14.11 -10.86 7.67
N LYS A 81 -14.11 -11.37 8.92
CA LYS A 81 -14.34 -12.79 9.24
C LYS A 81 -15.65 -13.30 8.63
N ASN A 82 -16.74 -12.54 8.80
CA ASN A 82 -18.05 -12.92 8.30
C ASN A 82 -18.18 -12.78 6.77
N LEU A 83 -17.30 -12.00 6.15
CA LEU A 83 -17.23 -11.83 4.69
C LEU A 83 -16.25 -12.80 4.00
N LEU A 84 -15.42 -13.54 4.75
CA LEU A 84 -14.37 -14.40 4.19
C LEU A 84 -14.87 -15.41 3.15
N SER A 85 -16.04 -16.00 3.35
CA SER A 85 -16.65 -16.97 2.42
C SER A 85 -17.04 -16.37 1.07
N PHE A 86 -17.06 -15.04 0.95
CA PHE A 86 -17.38 -14.31 -0.28
C PHE A 86 -16.12 -13.77 -0.98
N THR A 87 -14.93 -14.12 -0.49
CA THR A 87 -13.65 -13.66 -1.03
C THR A 87 -13.05 -14.67 -2.02
N GLY A 88 -11.98 -14.27 -2.72
CA GLY A 88 -11.25 -15.13 -3.66
C GLY A 88 -11.85 -15.23 -5.06
N ASN A 89 -12.99 -14.60 -5.33
CA ASN A 89 -13.60 -14.60 -6.68
C ASN A 89 -13.14 -13.41 -7.53
N SER A 90 -11.83 -13.13 -7.55
CA SER A 90 -11.23 -12.05 -8.32
C SER A 90 -9.93 -12.48 -9.01
N VAL A 91 -9.41 -11.65 -9.92
CA VAL A 91 -8.04 -11.68 -10.41
C VAL A 91 -7.25 -10.57 -9.73
N ARG A 92 -6.20 -10.92 -8.98
CA ARG A 92 -5.34 -9.98 -8.26
C ARG A 92 -4.08 -9.72 -9.08
N ILE A 93 -3.84 -8.47 -9.45
CA ILE A 93 -2.76 -8.06 -10.36
C ILE A 93 -1.86 -7.06 -9.63
N GLY A 94 -0.61 -7.42 -9.39
CA GLY A 94 0.40 -6.50 -8.91
C GLY A 94 1.04 -5.74 -10.06
N ILE A 95 1.25 -4.44 -9.91
CA ILE A 95 1.81 -3.59 -10.95
C ILE A 95 2.98 -2.80 -10.36
N THR A 96 4.18 -3.05 -10.88
CA THR A 96 5.40 -2.35 -10.49
C THR A 96 6.13 -1.76 -11.69
N GLY A 97 7.11 -0.90 -11.41
CA GLY A 97 7.94 -0.25 -12.41
C GLY A 97 8.52 1.05 -11.87
N VAL A 98 9.65 1.45 -12.45
CA VAL A 98 10.42 2.63 -12.02
C VAL A 98 9.58 3.92 -12.04
N PRO A 99 9.90 4.93 -11.21
CA PRO A 99 9.28 6.25 -11.31
C PRO A 99 9.33 6.78 -12.75
N GLY A 100 8.24 7.38 -13.24
CA GLY A 100 8.17 7.93 -14.59
C GLY A 100 7.88 6.93 -15.72
N VAL A 101 7.85 5.62 -15.44
CA VAL A 101 7.50 4.59 -16.44
C VAL A 101 6.08 4.75 -17.01
N GLY A 102 5.19 5.41 -16.26
CA GLY A 102 3.78 5.62 -16.62
C GLY A 102 2.81 4.61 -16.00
N LYS A 103 3.12 4.07 -14.81
CA LYS A 103 2.22 3.15 -14.07
C LYS A 103 0.82 3.70 -13.87
N SER A 104 0.67 4.90 -13.30
CA SER A 104 -0.67 5.44 -12.99
C SER A 104 -1.48 5.65 -14.27
N THR A 105 -0.85 6.11 -15.36
CA THR A 105 -1.49 6.21 -16.69
C THR A 105 -1.90 4.84 -17.24
N PHE A 106 -1.07 3.81 -17.04
CA PHE A 106 -1.42 2.44 -17.41
C PHE A 106 -2.59 1.91 -16.58
N ILE A 107 -2.57 2.08 -15.27
CA ILE A 107 -3.65 1.64 -14.37
C ILE A 107 -4.96 2.34 -14.72
N GLU A 108 -4.92 3.64 -15.02
CA GLU A 108 -6.09 4.39 -15.47
C GLU A 108 -6.65 3.85 -16.77
N SER A 109 -5.85 3.78 -17.84
CA SER A 109 -6.32 3.31 -19.15
C SER A 109 -6.75 1.84 -19.12
N PHE A 110 -5.98 0.97 -18.45
CA PHE A 110 -6.26 -0.45 -18.32
C PHE A 110 -7.50 -0.70 -17.46
N GLY A 111 -7.56 -0.09 -16.28
CA GLY A 111 -8.71 -0.19 -15.38
C GLY A 111 -9.99 0.35 -16.01
N LYS A 112 -9.90 1.45 -16.78
CA LYS A 112 -11.05 1.99 -17.52
C LYS A 112 -11.51 1.02 -18.61
N MET A 113 -10.58 0.47 -19.41
CA MET A 113 -10.92 -0.53 -20.42
C MET A 113 -11.65 -1.74 -19.81
N LEU A 114 -11.18 -2.27 -18.69
CA LEU A 114 -11.83 -3.38 -17.98
C LEU A 114 -13.23 -2.98 -17.47
N CYS A 115 -13.34 -1.78 -16.91
CA CYS A 115 -14.61 -1.22 -16.48
C CYS A 115 -15.62 -1.08 -17.63
N ASP A 116 -15.16 -0.59 -18.79
CA ASP A 116 -15.97 -0.47 -20.02
C ASP A 116 -16.39 -1.85 -20.56
N GLN A 117 -15.63 -2.91 -20.29
CA GLN A 117 -15.96 -4.31 -20.58
C GLN A 117 -16.91 -4.96 -19.54
N GLY A 118 -17.32 -4.22 -18.51
CA GLY A 118 -18.28 -4.67 -17.50
C GLY A 118 -17.66 -5.21 -16.21
N TYR A 119 -16.32 -5.27 -16.10
CA TYR A 119 -15.67 -5.70 -14.86
C TYR A 119 -15.76 -4.63 -13.78
N ARG A 120 -15.85 -5.06 -12.52
CA ARG A 120 -15.68 -4.18 -11.36
C ARG A 120 -14.23 -4.19 -10.92
N VAL A 121 -13.58 -3.02 -10.95
CA VAL A 121 -12.14 -2.86 -10.74
C VAL A 121 -11.85 -2.12 -9.44
N ALA A 122 -11.09 -2.72 -8.53
CA ALA A 122 -10.53 -2.03 -7.38
C ALA A 122 -9.04 -1.72 -7.60
N VAL A 123 -8.60 -0.53 -7.25
CA VAL A 123 -7.19 -0.11 -7.30
C VAL A 123 -6.70 0.20 -5.88
N LEU A 124 -5.67 -0.51 -5.43
CA LEU A 124 -5.08 -0.40 -4.10
C LEU A 124 -3.61 0.01 -4.23
N ALA A 125 -3.23 1.16 -3.66
CA ALA A 125 -1.84 1.59 -3.64
C ALA A 125 -1.10 1.08 -2.40
N ILE A 126 0.16 0.66 -2.56
CA ILE A 126 1.04 0.24 -1.47
C ILE A 126 2.30 1.09 -1.50
N ASP A 127 2.40 2.00 -0.53
CA ASP A 127 3.52 2.92 -0.34
C ASP A 127 4.19 2.66 1.02
N PRO A 128 5.40 2.08 1.06
CA PRO A 128 6.18 1.92 2.29
C PRO A 128 6.39 3.24 3.06
N SER A 129 6.49 4.37 2.36
CA SER A 129 6.76 5.69 2.94
C SER A 129 5.52 6.31 3.61
N SER A 130 4.33 5.75 3.39
CA SER A 130 3.09 6.15 4.07
C SER A 130 3.20 6.03 5.60
N SER A 131 4.09 5.15 6.09
CA SER A 131 4.42 5.01 7.51
C SER A 131 5.02 6.27 8.13
N LEU A 132 5.74 7.08 7.34
CA LEU A 132 6.37 8.33 7.77
C LEU A 132 5.44 9.53 7.60
N THR A 133 4.59 9.53 6.56
CA THR A 133 3.80 10.71 6.15
C THR A 133 2.39 10.75 6.71
N GLY A 134 1.95 9.70 7.41
CA GLY A 134 0.59 9.64 7.96
C GLY A 134 -0.47 9.23 6.93
N GLY A 135 -0.05 8.79 5.74
CA GLY A 135 -0.90 8.36 4.62
C GLY A 135 -1.30 9.48 3.66
N SER A 136 -1.62 9.11 2.42
CA SER A 136 -2.09 10.04 1.39
C SER A 136 -3.61 10.01 1.31
N ILE A 137 -4.28 11.12 1.66
CA ILE A 137 -5.74 11.23 1.59
C ILE A 137 -6.21 11.49 0.13
N LEU A 138 -5.40 12.19 -0.68
CA LEU A 138 -5.81 12.69 -2.00
C LEU A 138 -4.85 12.34 -3.16
N GLY A 139 -3.57 12.07 -2.88
CA GLY A 139 -2.52 12.08 -3.91
C GLY A 139 -2.65 11.03 -5.02
N ASP A 140 -3.28 9.89 -4.73
CA ASP A 140 -3.46 8.82 -5.73
C ASP A 140 -4.74 9.00 -6.57
N LYS A 141 -5.77 9.66 -6.02
CA LYS A 141 -7.03 9.90 -6.75
C LYS A 141 -6.88 10.98 -7.82
N THR A 142 -6.00 11.96 -7.63
CA THR A 142 -5.75 13.02 -8.61
C THR A 142 -4.93 12.55 -9.81
N ARG A 143 -4.33 11.35 -9.75
CA ARG A 143 -3.54 10.77 -10.86
C ARG A 143 -4.33 9.86 -11.79
N MET A 144 -5.57 9.51 -11.42
CA MET A 144 -6.46 8.60 -12.16
C MET A 144 -7.86 9.21 -12.26
N GLU A 145 -7.96 10.35 -12.93
CA GLU A 145 -9.16 11.17 -12.99
C GLU A 145 -10.36 10.46 -13.64
N GLU A 146 -10.17 9.81 -14.79
CA GLU A 146 -11.25 9.14 -15.52
C GLU A 146 -11.73 7.91 -14.76
N LEU A 147 -10.78 7.07 -14.32
CA LEU A 147 -11.09 5.83 -13.62
C LEU A 147 -11.78 6.11 -12.28
N SER A 148 -11.36 7.15 -11.54
CA SER A 148 -11.97 7.49 -10.25
C SER A 148 -13.46 7.82 -10.33
N ARG A 149 -13.92 8.31 -11.49
CA ARG A 149 -15.31 8.68 -11.77
C ARG A 149 -16.13 7.50 -12.31
N HIS A 150 -15.49 6.42 -12.74
CA HIS A 150 -16.19 5.26 -13.30
C HIS A 150 -17.01 4.54 -12.20
N PRO A 151 -18.30 4.21 -12.45
CA PRO A 151 -19.16 3.59 -11.44
C PRO A 151 -18.67 2.20 -10.99
N ASN A 152 -18.05 1.45 -11.90
CA ASN A 152 -17.50 0.12 -11.63
C ASN A 152 -16.10 0.15 -10.97
N ALA A 153 -15.53 1.34 -10.72
CA ALA A 153 -14.20 1.49 -10.16
C ALA A 153 -14.20 1.93 -8.70
N PHE A 154 -13.24 1.42 -7.93
CA PHE A 154 -12.97 1.86 -6.57
C PHE A 154 -11.48 2.04 -6.32
N ILE A 155 -11.07 3.25 -5.95
CA ILE A 155 -9.65 3.59 -5.75
C ILE A 155 -9.42 3.88 -4.27
N ARG A 156 -8.51 3.12 -3.66
CA ARG A 156 -8.06 3.28 -2.27
C ARG A 156 -6.56 3.65 -2.26
N PRO A 157 -6.21 4.87 -1.83
CA PRO A 157 -4.82 5.25 -1.55
C PRO A 157 -4.19 4.37 -0.49
N SER A 158 -2.86 4.38 -0.39
CA SER A 158 -2.16 3.52 0.57
C SER A 158 -2.56 3.77 2.03
N PRO A 159 -2.79 2.69 2.82
CA PRO A 159 -3.14 2.84 4.22
C PRO A 159 -1.95 3.34 5.02
N THR A 160 -2.22 4.10 6.08
CA THR A 160 -1.20 4.47 7.06
C THR A 160 -1.01 3.34 8.05
N ALA A 161 0.22 2.93 8.28
CA ALA A 161 0.59 2.19 9.48
C ALA A 161 1.99 2.63 9.91
N GLY A 162 2.21 2.84 11.20
CA GLY A 162 3.50 3.31 11.72
C GLY A 162 4.69 2.38 11.42
N THR A 163 4.43 1.19 10.89
CA THR A 163 5.42 0.23 10.39
C THR A 163 5.04 -0.27 9.01
N LEU A 164 6.06 -0.70 8.26
CA LEU A 164 5.89 -1.29 6.93
C LEU A 164 4.98 -2.55 6.96
N GLY A 165 5.14 -3.42 7.96
CA GLY A 165 4.30 -4.62 8.15
C GLY A 165 2.81 -4.28 8.33
N GLY A 166 2.51 -3.21 9.06
CA GLY A 166 1.13 -2.76 9.26
C GLY A 166 0.44 -2.27 7.97
N VAL A 167 1.19 -1.66 7.03
CA VAL A 167 0.66 -1.24 5.73
C VAL A 167 0.25 -2.47 4.93
N HIS A 168 1.11 -3.50 4.92
CA HIS A 168 0.87 -4.74 4.18
C HIS A 168 -0.33 -5.52 4.70
N LYS A 169 -0.46 -5.64 6.03
CA LYS A 169 -1.62 -6.25 6.67
C LYS A 169 -2.91 -5.60 6.19
N LYS A 170 -3.00 -4.28 6.33
CA LYS A 170 -4.20 -3.50 5.97
C LYS A 170 -4.54 -3.60 4.49
N SER A 171 -3.53 -3.61 3.61
CA SER A 171 -3.74 -3.76 2.17
C SER A 171 -4.32 -5.14 1.80
N ARG A 172 -3.84 -6.23 2.42
CA ARG A 172 -4.38 -7.58 2.20
C ARG A 172 -5.81 -7.70 2.69
N GLU A 173 -6.10 -7.18 3.88
CA GLU A 173 -7.46 -7.19 4.45
C GLU A 173 -8.43 -6.33 3.61
N THR A 174 -7.96 -5.19 3.09
CA THR A 174 -8.72 -4.34 2.17
C THR A 174 -9.03 -5.06 0.86
N MET A 175 -8.06 -5.79 0.30
CA MET A 175 -8.27 -6.60 -0.90
C MET A 175 -9.38 -7.63 -0.69
N LEU A 176 -9.39 -8.33 0.45
CA LEU A 176 -10.45 -9.28 0.80
C LEU A 176 -11.83 -8.60 0.91
N LEU A 177 -11.92 -7.41 1.51
CA LEU A 177 -13.17 -6.65 1.54
C LEU A 177 -13.65 -6.24 0.14
N CYS A 178 -12.74 -5.85 -0.76
CA CYS A 178 -13.08 -5.56 -2.15
C CYS A 178 -13.62 -6.81 -2.86
N GLU A 179 -12.99 -7.97 -2.68
CA GLU A 179 -13.50 -9.22 -3.25
C GLU A 179 -14.92 -9.54 -2.73
N ALA A 180 -15.13 -9.44 -1.42
CA ALA A 180 -16.45 -9.65 -0.81
C ALA A 180 -17.50 -8.62 -1.28
N ALA A 181 -17.06 -7.44 -1.73
CA ALA A 181 -17.92 -6.42 -2.32
C ALA A 181 -18.24 -6.65 -3.81
N GLY A 182 -17.74 -7.75 -4.38
CA GLY A 182 -17.97 -8.15 -5.78
C GLY A 182 -17.10 -7.40 -6.78
N TYR A 183 -15.86 -7.05 -6.43
CA TYR A 183 -14.87 -6.58 -7.40
C TYR A 183 -14.16 -7.77 -8.04
N ASP A 184 -14.26 -7.87 -9.37
CA ASP A 184 -13.73 -8.97 -10.17
C ASP A 184 -12.21 -8.87 -10.40
N VAL A 185 -11.70 -7.63 -10.41
CA VAL A 185 -10.28 -7.35 -10.67
C VAL A 185 -9.74 -6.43 -9.59
N ILE A 186 -8.65 -6.84 -8.95
CA ILE A 186 -7.93 -6.03 -7.96
C ILE A 186 -6.56 -5.67 -8.51
N LEU A 187 -6.34 -4.39 -8.81
CA LEU A 187 -5.05 -3.84 -9.21
C LEU A 187 -4.31 -3.34 -7.97
N VAL A 188 -3.10 -3.84 -7.73
CA VAL A 188 -2.27 -3.47 -6.59
C VAL A 188 -1.01 -2.76 -7.10
N GLU A 189 -0.93 -1.46 -6.89
CA GLU A 189 0.21 -0.63 -7.33
C GLU A 189 1.29 -0.57 -6.24
N THR A 190 2.55 -0.76 -6.62
CA THR A 190 3.68 -0.35 -5.79
C THR A 190 3.97 1.14 -5.99
N VAL A 191 4.04 1.90 -4.89
CA VAL A 191 4.43 3.31 -4.92
C VAL A 191 5.84 3.45 -4.34
N GLY A 192 6.72 4.14 -5.07
CA GLY A 192 8.05 4.53 -4.60
C GLY A 192 9.18 3.53 -4.87
N VAL A 193 10.32 3.77 -4.21
CA VAL A 193 11.53 2.92 -4.20
C VAL A 193 11.57 2.13 -2.89
N GLY A 194 11.61 0.80 -2.94
CA GLY A 194 11.54 -0.05 -1.75
C GLY A 194 11.66 -1.55 -2.03
N GLN A 195 11.32 -2.37 -1.04
CA GLN A 195 11.16 -3.83 -1.14
C GLN A 195 9.67 -4.23 -1.26
N SER A 196 8.82 -3.31 -1.73
CA SER A 196 7.38 -3.55 -1.81
C SER A 196 7.02 -4.58 -2.88
N GLU A 197 7.88 -4.80 -3.88
CA GLU A 197 7.66 -5.72 -4.99
C GLU A 197 7.46 -7.16 -4.51
N THR A 198 8.34 -7.68 -3.67
CA THR A 198 8.24 -9.04 -3.12
C THR A 198 6.95 -9.21 -2.30
N ILE A 199 6.56 -8.16 -1.58
CA ILE A 199 5.38 -8.19 -0.74
C ILE A 199 4.09 -8.15 -1.57
N VAL A 200 4.04 -7.28 -2.59
CA VAL A 200 2.94 -7.27 -3.56
C VAL A 200 2.86 -8.61 -4.28
N ARG A 201 4.00 -9.15 -4.71
CA ARG A 201 4.09 -10.46 -5.35
C ARG A 201 3.56 -11.60 -4.46
N GLY A 202 3.72 -11.48 -3.13
CA GLY A 202 3.20 -12.41 -2.15
C GLY A 202 1.69 -12.30 -1.89
N MET A 203 0.97 -11.34 -2.48
CA MET A 203 -0.48 -11.17 -2.28
C MET A 203 -1.32 -11.19 -3.55
N VAL A 204 -0.68 -11.18 -4.72
CA VAL A 204 -1.37 -11.15 -6.03
C VAL A 204 -1.19 -12.46 -6.79
N ASP A 205 -2.06 -12.69 -7.78
CA ASP A 205 -1.99 -13.87 -8.63
C ASP A 205 -0.97 -13.65 -9.76
N PHE A 206 -1.03 -12.47 -10.37
CA PHE A 206 -0.24 -12.08 -11.54
C PHE A 206 0.56 -10.80 -11.25
N PHE A 207 1.83 -10.78 -11.60
CA PHE A 207 2.71 -9.63 -11.35
C PHE A 207 3.25 -9.01 -12.65
N LEU A 208 2.82 -7.79 -12.93
CA LEU A 208 3.22 -6.98 -14.08
C LEU A 208 4.39 -6.07 -13.74
N LEU A 209 5.42 -6.12 -14.57
CA LEU A 209 6.56 -5.21 -14.54
C LEU A 209 6.50 -4.26 -15.73
N LEU A 210 6.30 -2.97 -15.48
CA LEU A 210 6.42 -1.94 -16.51
C LEU A 210 7.88 -1.50 -16.66
N ALA A 211 8.33 -1.42 -17.91
CA ALA A 211 9.66 -1.00 -18.33
C ALA A 211 9.58 0.08 -19.42
N LEU A 212 10.63 0.90 -19.54
CA LEU A 212 10.79 1.88 -20.63
C LEU A 212 11.66 1.33 -21.75
N THR A 213 11.54 1.95 -22.92
CA THR A 213 12.44 1.76 -24.05
C THR A 213 13.81 2.40 -23.80
N GLY A 214 14.88 1.83 -24.35
CA GLY A 214 16.23 2.41 -24.21
C GLY A 214 16.84 2.27 -22.82
N ALA A 215 16.24 1.43 -21.96
CA ALA A 215 16.68 1.09 -20.63
C ALA A 215 17.98 0.27 -20.59
N GLY A 216 18.92 0.41 -21.55
CA GLY A 216 20.14 -0.40 -21.63
C GLY A 216 20.98 -0.36 -20.35
N ASP A 217 21.10 0.80 -19.72
CA ASP A 217 21.74 0.97 -18.40
C ASP A 217 20.76 0.73 -17.24
N GLU A 218 19.48 1.03 -17.42
CA GLU A 218 18.43 0.74 -16.44
C GLU A 218 18.16 -0.77 -16.29
N LEU A 219 18.56 -1.61 -17.26
CA LEU A 219 18.56 -3.07 -17.17
C LEU A 219 19.52 -3.58 -16.08
N GLN A 220 20.58 -2.83 -15.78
CA GLN A 220 21.41 -3.05 -14.59
C GLN A 220 20.76 -2.49 -13.31
N GLY A 221 19.97 -1.41 -13.41
CA GLY A 221 19.25 -0.80 -12.29
C GLY A 221 17.96 -1.55 -11.88
N MET A 222 17.31 -2.21 -12.84
CA MET A 222 16.25 -3.19 -12.64
C MET A 222 16.88 -4.45 -12.08
N LYS A 223 17.11 -4.42 -10.76
CA LYS A 223 17.73 -5.49 -9.97
C LYS A 223 17.33 -6.86 -10.51
N LYS A 224 18.33 -7.72 -10.69
CA LYS A 224 18.23 -9.14 -11.05
C LYS A 224 17.01 -9.84 -10.40
N GLY A 225 16.65 -9.47 -9.18
CA GLY A 225 15.50 -10.02 -8.45
C GLY A 225 14.09 -9.57 -8.85
N ILE A 226 13.84 -8.42 -9.50
CA ILE A 226 12.45 -8.00 -9.82
C ILE A 226 11.92 -8.68 -11.08
N MET A 227 12.77 -8.86 -12.10
CA MET A 227 12.38 -9.58 -13.32
C MET A 227 12.00 -11.03 -13.03
N GLU A 228 12.67 -11.66 -12.05
CA GLU A 228 12.39 -13.01 -11.57
C GLU A 228 11.02 -13.14 -10.87
N LEU A 229 10.38 -12.01 -10.51
CA LEU A 229 9.04 -12.01 -9.92
C LEU A 229 7.94 -11.82 -10.98
N ALA A 230 8.27 -11.35 -12.18
CA ALA A 230 7.30 -10.92 -13.19
C ALA A 230 6.65 -12.10 -13.91
N ASP A 231 5.32 -12.07 -13.99
CA ASP A 231 4.54 -12.97 -14.84
C ASP A 231 4.37 -12.38 -16.26
N ALA A 232 4.50 -11.06 -16.43
CA ALA A 232 4.73 -10.41 -17.73
C ALA A 232 5.50 -9.09 -17.59
N ILE A 233 6.23 -8.73 -18.66
CA ILE A 233 6.93 -7.44 -18.79
C ILE A 233 6.21 -6.58 -19.84
N ILE A 234 5.89 -5.35 -19.46
CA ILE A 234 5.23 -4.36 -20.32
C ILE A 234 6.24 -3.28 -20.69
N VAL A 235 6.70 -3.28 -21.95
CA VAL A 235 7.47 -2.18 -22.53
C VAL A 235 6.48 -1.06 -22.87
N HIS A 236 6.42 -0.07 -21.99
CA HIS A 236 5.42 0.98 -22.01
C HIS A 236 5.84 2.18 -22.88
N LYS A 237 4.90 3.10 -23.15
CA LYS A 237 5.07 4.25 -24.06
C LYS A 237 5.47 3.84 -25.49
N ALA A 238 4.90 2.73 -25.95
CA ALA A 238 5.14 2.20 -27.30
C ALA A 238 4.29 2.94 -28.36
N ASP A 239 4.49 4.24 -28.50
CA ASP A 239 3.72 5.12 -29.39
C ASP A 239 4.63 6.08 -30.18
N GLY A 240 4.09 6.65 -31.26
CA GLY A 240 4.75 7.66 -32.08
C GLY A 240 6.13 7.21 -32.58
N SER A 241 7.15 8.05 -32.37
CA SER A 241 8.53 7.76 -32.75
C SER A 241 9.15 6.61 -31.93
N ASN A 242 8.55 6.24 -30.80
CA ASN A 242 9.08 5.23 -29.89
C ASN A 242 8.64 3.79 -30.24
N GLU A 243 7.66 3.62 -31.13
CA GLU A 243 7.10 2.30 -31.48
C GLU A 243 8.18 1.31 -31.96
N LYS A 244 9.08 1.76 -32.85
CA LYS A 244 10.17 0.93 -33.37
C LYS A 244 11.14 0.50 -32.28
N LEU A 245 11.48 1.42 -31.37
CA LEU A 245 12.37 1.14 -30.25
C LEU A 245 11.70 0.18 -29.25
N ALA A 246 10.41 0.35 -28.98
CA ALA A 246 9.64 -0.56 -28.13
C ALA A 246 9.64 -2.00 -28.67
N LYS A 247 9.45 -2.20 -29.97
CA LYS A 247 9.54 -3.53 -30.60
C LYS A 247 10.93 -4.15 -30.43
N LYS A 248 11.99 -3.35 -30.57
CA LYS A 248 13.37 -3.81 -30.33
C LYS A 248 13.57 -4.22 -28.86
N THR A 249 13.15 -3.38 -27.91
CA THR A 249 13.26 -3.67 -26.48
C THR A 249 12.42 -4.89 -26.06
N VAL A 250 11.25 -5.12 -26.66
CA VAL A 250 10.49 -6.35 -26.46
C VAL A 250 11.28 -7.59 -26.92
N ALA A 251 11.98 -7.51 -28.06
CA ALA A 251 12.81 -8.61 -28.54
C ALA A 251 13.99 -8.89 -27.59
N GLU A 252 14.62 -7.84 -27.06
CA GLU A 252 15.69 -7.94 -26.05
C GLU A 252 15.18 -8.63 -24.78
N TYR A 253 14.03 -8.21 -24.22
CA TYR A 253 13.44 -8.87 -23.06
C TYR A 253 13.07 -10.33 -23.34
N LYS A 254 12.54 -10.64 -24.52
CA LYS A 254 12.26 -12.04 -24.90
C LYS A 254 13.52 -12.89 -24.84
N GLN A 255 14.65 -12.39 -25.37
CA GLN A 255 15.94 -13.09 -25.30
C GLN A 255 16.41 -13.29 -23.87
N ILE A 256 16.30 -12.28 -23.01
CA ILE A 256 16.71 -12.38 -21.59
C ILE A 256 15.84 -13.40 -20.84
N LEU A 257 14.52 -13.34 -21.04
CA LEU A 257 13.56 -14.23 -20.38
C LEU A 257 13.74 -15.70 -20.76
N HIS A 258 14.39 -16.00 -21.90
CA HIS A 258 14.76 -17.38 -22.25
C HIS A 258 15.81 -17.98 -21.32
N PHE A 259 16.63 -17.16 -20.65
CA PHE A 259 17.68 -17.61 -19.74
C PHE A 259 17.28 -17.56 -18.27
N LEU A 260 16.09 -17.03 -17.95
CA LEU A 260 15.57 -16.93 -16.59
C LEU A 260 14.59 -18.07 -16.30
N ALA A 261 14.61 -18.56 -15.06
CA ALA A 261 13.56 -19.42 -14.57
C ALA A 261 12.26 -18.61 -14.49
N PRO A 262 11.11 -19.18 -14.90
CA PRO A 262 9.83 -18.53 -14.72
C PRO A 262 9.52 -18.24 -13.24
N SER A 263 8.94 -17.07 -12.99
CA SER A 263 8.47 -16.65 -11.66
C SER A 263 7.33 -17.52 -11.12
N THR A 264 6.56 -18.12 -12.03
CA THR A 264 5.45 -19.01 -11.75
C THR A 264 5.62 -20.27 -12.58
N GLN A 265 5.58 -21.43 -11.91
CA GLN A 265 5.74 -22.73 -12.55
C GLN A 265 4.74 -22.91 -13.69
N TYR A 266 5.18 -23.54 -14.79
CA TYR A 266 4.39 -23.79 -16.02
C TYR A 266 4.00 -22.55 -16.82
N TRP A 267 4.36 -21.33 -16.39
CA TRP A 267 4.12 -20.12 -17.15
C TRP A 267 5.40 -19.68 -17.88
N LYS A 268 5.26 -19.15 -19.09
CA LYS A 268 6.36 -18.49 -19.79
C LYS A 268 6.08 -16.99 -19.80
N THR A 269 6.88 -16.23 -19.07
CA THR A 269 6.77 -14.77 -18.98
C THR A 269 6.89 -14.14 -20.38
N PRO A 270 5.87 -13.42 -20.87
CA PRO A 270 5.95 -12.67 -22.12
C PRO A 270 6.47 -11.25 -21.89
N ALA A 271 6.98 -10.64 -22.97
CA ALA A 271 7.21 -9.21 -23.06
C ALA A 271 6.28 -8.62 -24.13
N LEU A 272 5.55 -7.55 -23.78
CA LEU A 272 4.52 -6.91 -24.61
C LEU A 272 4.81 -5.41 -24.75
N ALA A 273 4.55 -4.84 -25.92
CA ALA A 273 4.62 -3.41 -26.16
C ALA A 273 3.24 -2.79 -25.95
N VAL A 274 3.15 -1.72 -25.13
CA VAL A 274 1.88 -1.10 -24.77
C VAL A 274 1.99 0.42 -24.82
N SER A 275 0.95 1.08 -25.32
CA SER A 275 0.74 2.52 -25.16
C SER A 275 -0.58 2.78 -24.46
N SER A 276 -0.52 3.29 -23.23
CA SER A 276 -1.73 3.69 -22.50
C SER A 276 -2.37 4.96 -23.06
N LEU A 277 -1.56 5.84 -23.66
CA LEU A 277 -2.02 7.08 -24.29
C LEU A 277 -2.82 6.80 -25.57
N GLN A 278 -2.31 5.91 -26.41
CA GLN A 278 -2.96 5.50 -27.67
C GLN A 278 -3.91 4.31 -27.50
N LYS A 279 -4.01 3.76 -26.28
CA LYS A 279 -4.82 2.57 -25.94
C LYS A 279 -4.47 1.33 -26.76
N ILE A 280 -3.18 1.15 -27.06
CA ILE A 280 -2.66 0.04 -27.87
C ILE A 280 -2.14 -1.06 -26.95
N GLY A 281 -2.60 -2.30 -27.16
CA GLY A 281 -2.10 -3.51 -26.51
C GLY A 281 -2.63 -3.75 -25.10
N LEU A 282 -3.53 -2.92 -24.59
CA LEU A 282 -4.17 -3.11 -23.27
C LEU A 282 -5.04 -4.37 -23.23
N ASP A 283 -5.77 -4.62 -24.33
CA ASP A 283 -6.56 -5.81 -24.60
C ASP A 283 -5.68 -7.07 -24.59
N ILE A 284 -4.54 -7.03 -25.29
CA ILE A 284 -3.57 -8.14 -25.35
C ILE A 284 -3.03 -8.46 -23.95
N VAL A 285 -2.78 -7.44 -23.11
CA VAL A 285 -2.38 -7.65 -21.72
C VAL A 285 -3.48 -8.38 -20.94
N TRP A 286 -4.74 -7.99 -21.11
CA TRP A 286 -5.84 -8.65 -20.43
C TRP A 286 -6.04 -10.10 -20.88
N GLU A 287 -6.00 -10.35 -22.19
CA GLU A 287 -6.05 -11.70 -22.76
C GLU A 287 -4.92 -12.59 -22.21
N ASN A 288 -3.71 -12.04 -22.06
CA ASN A 288 -2.59 -12.76 -21.49
C ASN A 288 -2.82 -13.13 -20.01
N ILE A 289 -3.41 -12.23 -19.22
CA ILE A 289 -3.76 -12.47 -17.82
C ILE A 289 -4.85 -13.54 -17.70
N LEU A 290 -5.87 -13.50 -18.56
CA LEU A 290 -6.91 -14.53 -18.61
C LEU A 290 -6.34 -15.89 -19.01
N HIS A 291 -5.44 -15.92 -19.99
CA HIS A 291 -4.73 -17.15 -20.37
C HIS A 291 -3.87 -17.69 -19.21
N PHE A 292 -3.14 -16.83 -18.50
CA PHE A 292 -2.42 -17.22 -17.28
C PHE A 292 -3.37 -17.86 -16.26
N GLN A 293 -4.50 -17.20 -15.97
CA GLN A 293 -5.48 -17.72 -15.02
C GLN A 293 -5.96 -19.12 -15.42
N GLN A 294 -6.26 -19.33 -16.71
CA GLN A 294 -6.67 -20.63 -17.22
C GLN A 294 -5.58 -21.69 -16.98
N VAL A 295 -4.35 -21.45 -17.43
CA VAL A 295 -3.24 -22.41 -17.30
C VAL A 295 -2.98 -22.74 -15.83
N MET A 296 -2.98 -21.73 -14.95
CA MET A 296 -2.73 -21.94 -13.52
C MET A 296 -3.86 -22.71 -12.83
N LYS A 297 -5.11 -22.53 -13.25
CA LYS A 297 -6.25 -23.31 -12.74
C LYS A 297 -6.16 -24.76 -13.23
N GLU A 298 -5.87 -25.00 -14.50
CA GLU A 298 -5.69 -26.34 -15.08
C GLU A 298 -4.55 -27.12 -14.40
N LYS A 299 -3.47 -26.42 -14.01
CA LYS A 299 -2.32 -27.01 -13.30
C LYS A 299 -2.47 -27.01 -11.78
N THR A 300 -3.62 -26.60 -11.23
CA THR A 300 -3.89 -26.47 -9.77
C THR A 300 -2.99 -25.48 -9.01
N VAL A 301 -2.12 -24.74 -9.71
CA VAL A 301 -1.20 -23.75 -9.16
C VAL A 301 -1.95 -22.54 -8.60
N TRP A 302 -3.06 -22.14 -9.22
CA TRP A 302 -3.80 -20.93 -8.85
C TRP A 302 -4.24 -20.93 -7.36
N GLN A 303 -4.96 -21.98 -6.96
CA GLN A 303 -5.47 -22.10 -5.59
C GLN A 303 -4.35 -22.46 -4.61
N GLN A 304 -3.38 -23.28 -5.01
CA GLN A 304 -2.26 -23.65 -4.15
C GLN A 304 -1.41 -22.43 -3.77
N ARG A 305 -1.03 -21.62 -4.76
CA ARG A 305 -0.28 -20.38 -4.54
C ARG A 305 -1.00 -19.44 -3.57
N ARG A 306 -2.31 -19.24 -3.72
CA ARG A 306 -3.09 -18.39 -2.78
C ARG A 306 -3.08 -18.92 -1.35
N LYS A 307 -3.12 -20.24 -1.16
CA LYS A 307 -3.01 -20.87 0.16
C LYS A 307 -1.62 -20.65 0.74
N GLU A 308 -0.57 -20.86 -0.05
CA GLU A 308 0.82 -20.63 0.35
C GLU A 308 1.05 -19.17 0.75
N GLN A 309 0.61 -18.22 -0.08
CA GLN A 309 0.62 -16.78 0.22
C GLN A 309 -0.10 -16.42 1.52
N THR A 310 -1.20 -17.12 1.84
CA THR A 310 -1.95 -16.91 3.09
C THR A 310 -1.16 -17.43 4.29
N VAL A 311 -0.52 -18.60 4.16
CA VAL A 311 0.35 -19.16 5.21
C VAL A 311 1.58 -18.30 5.44
N GLU A 312 2.22 -17.82 4.37
CA GLU A 312 3.34 -16.88 4.45
C GLU A 312 2.94 -15.59 5.15
N TRP A 313 1.76 -15.04 4.81
CA TRP A 313 1.24 -13.87 5.48
C TRP A 313 0.95 -14.12 6.96
N PHE A 314 0.38 -15.27 7.31
CA PHE A 314 0.20 -15.64 8.72
C PHE A 314 1.54 -15.67 9.48
N LYS A 315 2.58 -16.27 8.90
CA LYS A 315 3.93 -16.29 9.49
C LYS A 315 4.51 -14.88 9.64
N SER A 316 4.38 -14.03 8.62
CA SER A 316 4.87 -12.65 8.71
C SER A 316 4.14 -11.87 9.80
N MET A 317 2.84 -12.10 9.97
CA MET A 317 2.05 -11.45 11.02
C MET A 317 2.49 -11.85 12.44
N ILE A 318 2.99 -13.07 12.65
CA ILE A 318 3.57 -13.46 13.94
C ILE A 318 4.82 -12.62 14.23
N VAL A 319 5.70 -12.46 13.24
CA VAL A 319 6.92 -11.66 13.39
C VAL A 319 6.59 -10.20 13.68
N ASP A 320 5.65 -9.62 12.93
CA ASP A 320 5.18 -8.24 13.16
C ASP A 320 4.59 -8.09 14.58
N ARG A 321 3.79 -9.07 15.03
CA ARG A 321 3.21 -9.04 16.37
C ARG A 321 4.26 -9.15 17.46
N LEU A 322 5.25 -10.03 17.30
CA LEU A 322 6.36 -10.16 18.24
C LEU A 322 7.17 -8.87 18.31
N TYR A 323 7.42 -8.21 17.17
CA TYR A 323 8.10 -6.91 17.12
C TYR A 323 7.31 -5.85 17.90
N ASP A 324 6.01 -5.71 17.61
CA ASP A 324 5.14 -4.73 18.28
C ASP A 324 5.07 -4.99 19.79
N ASP A 325 4.85 -6.24 20.21
CA ASP A 325 4.80 -6.63 21.62
C ASP A 325 6.15 -6.39 22.30
N PHE A 326 7.26 -6.68 21.61
CA PHE A 326 8.60 -6.45 22.11
C PHE A 326 8.84 -4.97 22.41
N PHE A 327 8.54 -4.09 21.45
CA PHE A 327 8.77 -2.65 21.58
C PHE A 327 7.64 -1.89 22.27
N SER A 328 6.56 -2.55 22.69
CA SER A 328 5.47 -1.90 23.44
C SER A 328 5.86 -1.51 24.88
N SER A 329 6.81 -2.21 25.50
CA SER A 329 7.24 -1.99 26.88
C SER A 329 8.09 -0.72 27.04
N ASN A 330 7.67 0.17 27.94
CA ASN A 330 8.45 1.38 28.28
C ASN A 330 9.82 1.04 28.87
N GLU A 331 9.92 -0.03 29.66
CA GLU A 331 11.18 -0.49 30.23
C GLU A 331 12.15 -0.93 29.14
N ARG A 332 11.68 -1.73 28.16
CA ARG A 332 12.52 -2.15 27.03
C ARG A 332 12.95 -0.98 26.15
N LYS A 333 12.09 0.01 25.93
CA LYS A 333 12.47 1.25 25.21
C LYS A 333 13.61 1.98 25.92
N GLN A 334 13.57 2.07 27.25
CA GLN A 334 14.63 2.70 28.03
C GLN A 334 15.93 1.89 27.99
N SER A 335 15.86 0.56 28.17
CA SER A 335 17.01 -0.33 28.04
C SER A 335 17.65 -0.25 26.66
N MET A 336 16.84 -0.24 25.59
CA MET A 336 17.32 -0.08 24.21
C MET A 336 18.07 1.24 24.04
N ALA A 337 17.51 2.37 24.49
CA ALA A 337 18.17 3.67 24.37
C ALA A 337 19.54 3.71 25.10
N LYS A 338 19.66 3.02 26.24
CA LYS A 338 20.93 2.89 26.97
C LYS A 338 21.93 2.02 26.20
N LEU A 339 21.50 0.87 25.71
CA LEU A 339 22.35 -0.07 24.97
C LEU A 339 22.81 0.53 23.62
N GLU A 340 21.95 1.29 22.94
CA GLU A 340 22.32 2.03 21.73
C GLU A 340 23.47 3.00 21.98
N GLN A 341 23.48 3.71 23.11
CA GLN A 341 24.59 4.61 23.47
C GLN A 341 25.88 3.83 23.75
N LEU A 342 25.79 2.66 24.39
CA LEU A 342 26.96 1.81 24.62
C LEU A 342 27.53 1.25 23.31
N VAL A 343 26.68 0.85 22.37
CA VAL A 343 27.10 0.40 21.04
C VAL A 343 27.72 1.55 20.23
N ARG A 344 27.08 2.72 20.19
CA ARG A 344 27.60 3.91 19.47
C ARG A 344 28.94 4.38 20.00
N ASN A 345 29.16 4.25 21.30
CA ASN A 345 30.42 4.60 21.96
C ASN A 345 31.42 3.43 22.01
N GLU A 346 31.16 2.35 21.25
CA GLU A 346 32.02 1.16 21.12
C GLU A 346 32.38 0.50 22.47
N LYS A 347 31.49 0.60 23.46
CA LYS A 347 31.68 0.04 24.82
C LYS A 347 31.29 -1.42 24.94
N ILE A 348 30.38 -1.89 24.09
CA ILE A 348 29.92 -3.28 24.00
C ILE A 348 29.74 -3.65 22.52
N THR A 349 29.76 -4.95 22.22
CA THR A 349 29.44 -5.43 20.87
C THR A 349 27.94 -5.40 20.59
N VAL A 350 27.56 -5.37 19.30
CA VAL A 350 26.14 -5.43 18.90
C VAL A 350 25.47 -6.71 19.42
N SER A 351 26.14 -7.86 19.32
CA SER A 351 25.60 -9.14 19.80
C SER A 351 25.35 -9.11 21.32
N GLN A 352 26.31 -8.58 22.09
CA GLN A 352 26.15 -8.46 23.55
C GLN A 352 25.01 -7.51 23.92
N ALA A 353 24.86 -6.38 23.22
CA ALA A 353 23.75 -5.47 23.42
C ALA A 353 22.39 -6.13 23.14
N VAL A 354 22.31 -7.00 22.13
CA VAL A 354 21.10 -7.78 21.84
C VAL A 354 20.84 -8.77 22.97
N ASP A 355 21.83 -9.58 23.35
CA ASP A 355 21.69 -10.57 24.43
C ASP A 355 21.21 -9.90 25.73
N ASP A 356 21.80 -8.77 26.13
CA ASP A 356 21.42 -8.01 27.33
C ASP A 356 19.97 -7.49 27.26
N LEU A 357 19.52 -7.06 26.07
CA LEU A 357 18.16 -6.56 25.84
C LEU A 357 17.12 -7.68 25.96
N PHE A 358 17.45 -8.91 25.56
CA PHE A 358 16.57 -10.07 25.67
C PHE A 358 16.66 -10.77 27.04
N SER A 359 17.81 -10.71 27.71
CA SER A 359 18.05 -11.33 29.03
C SER A 359 17.37 -10.62 30.19
N SER A 360 17.01 -9.35 30.02
CA SER A 360 16.41 -8.50 31.05
C SER A 360 14.89 -8.75 31.27
N ASN A 361 14.31 -9.81 30.70
CA ASN A 361 12.96 -10.30 31.02
C ASN A 361 12.97 -11.80 31.36
N PRO A 362 12.74 -12.22 32.63
CA PRO A 362 12.65 -13.63 32.99
C PRO A 362 11.32 -14.32 32.65
N ASN A 363 10.37 -13.63 32.02
CA ASN A 363 9.05 -14.19 31.66
C ASN A 363 8.83 -14.13 30.15
N LEU A 364 9.45 -15.07 29.44
CA LEU A 364 8.99 -15.60 28.17
C LEU A 364 8.73 -17.10 28.34
#